data_AF-A0A7C8EAE4-F1
#
_entry.id   AF-A0A7C8EAE4-F1
#
_cell.length_a   1.000
_cell.length_b   1.000
_cell.length_c   1.000
_cell.angle_alpha   90.00
_cell.angle_beta   90.00
_cell.angle_gamma   90.00
#
_symmetry.space_group_name_H-M   'P 1'
#
loop_
_entity.id
_entity.type
_entity.pdbx_description
1 polymer ?
#
loop_
_entity_poly.entity_id
_entity_poly.type
_entity_poly.pdbx_seq_one_letter_code
_entity_poly.pdbx_strand_id
1 'polypeptide(L)' 'MVSAGVVLKRLAKELAIESAIKLSELEAKWEKIFDESLTKHIYPSDIKDDILYINVDSPIWIQELTYMKKELE' A
#
# COMPACT_ATOMS: atom_id res chain seq x y z
N MET A 1 -27.57 -21.12 -0.71
CA MET A 1 -27.50 -19.71 -0.29
C MET A 1 -26.10 -19.20 -0.61
N VAL A 2 -25.95 -18.10 -1.33
CA VAL A 2 -24.62 -17.52 -1.64
C VAL A 2 -24.30 -16.51 -0.54
N SER A 3 -23.06 -16.47 -0.04
CA SER A 3 -22.66 -15.52 1.00
C SER A 3 -22.36 -14.14 0.41
N ALA A 4 -22.55 -13.08 1.20
CA ALA A 4 -22.22 -11.71 0.80
C ALA A 4 -20.75 -11.57 0.38
N GLY A 5 -19.82 -12.27 1.06
CA GLY A 5 -18.39 -12.24 0.73
C GLY A 5 -18.09 -12.78 -0.67
N VAL A 6 -18.78 -13.83 -1.12
CA VAL A 6 -18.61 -14.37 -2.48
C VAL A 6 -19.09 -13.36 -3.52
N VAL A 7 -20.22 -12.69 -3.26
CA VAL A 7 -20.76 -11.66 -4.16
C VAL A 7 -19.83 -10.45 -4.24
N LEU A 8 -19.37 -9.93 -3.10
CA LEU A 8 -18.45 -8.80 -3.04
C LEU A 8 -17.12 -9.09 -3.75
N LYS A 9 -16.56 -10.29 -3.55
CA LYS A 9 -15.31 -10.69 -4.23
C LYS A 9 -15.49 -10.74 -5.75
N ARG A 10 -16.63 -11.24 -6.24
CA ARG A 10 -16.93 -11.26 -7.68
C ARG A 10 -17.09 -9.83 -8.21
N LEU A 11 -17.83 -8.97 -7.53
CA LEU A 11 -18.03 -7.57 -7.93
C LEU A 11 -16.73 -6.79 -7.99
N ALA A 12 -15.86 -6.94 -6.98
CA ALA A 12 -14.56 -6.28 -6.96
C ALA A 12 -13.73 -6.64 -8.21
N LYS A 13 -13.79 -7.91 -8.63
CA LYS A 13 -13.14 -8.41 -9.84
C LYS A 13 -13.76 -7.91 -11.13
N GLU A 14 -15.09 -7.90 -11.22
CA GLU A 14 -15.79 -7.41 -12.42
C GLU A 14 -15.56 -5.91 -12.65
N LEU A 15 -15.35 -5.15 -11.57
CA LEU A 15 -15.04 -3.72 -11.62
C LEU A 15 -13.53 -3.41 -11.68
N ALA A 16 -12.66 -4.42 -11.58
CA ALA A 16 -11.21 -4.28 -11.51
C ALA A 16 -10.73 -3.31 -10.39
N ILE A 17 -11.38 -3.37 -9.22
CA ILE A 17 -11.09 -2.49 -8.08
C ILE A 17 -10.37 -3.20 -6.93
N GLU A 18 -9.92 -4.45 -7.10
CA GLU A 18 -9.28 -5.19 -6.01
C GLU A 18 -8.03 -4.48 -5.50
N SER A 19 -7.22 -3.89 -6.38
CA SER A 19 -6.05 -3.09 -5.99
C SER A 19 -6.44 -1.85 -5.21
N ALA A 20 -7.53 -1.17 -5.59
CA ALA A 20 -8.01 0.00 -4.87
C ALA A 20 -8.51 -0.36 -3.46
N ILE A 21 -9.20 -1.51 -3.31
CA ILE A 21 -9.62 -2.01 -2.00
C ILE A 21 -8.40 -2.32 -1.13
N LYS A 22 -7.40 -3.03 -1.67
CA LYS A 22 -6.14 -3.33 -0.96
C LYS A 22 -5.40 -2.06 -0.56
N LEU A 23 -5.30 -1.09 -1.46
CA LEU A 23 -4.65 0.19 -1.23
C LEU A 23 -5.35 0.95 -0.09
N SER A 24 -6.68 1.04 -0.13
CA SER A 24 -7.45 1.71 0.92
C SER A 24 -7.30 1.03 2.29
N GLU A 25 -7.26 -0.30 2.33
CA GLU A 25 -6.97 -1.02 3.57
C GLU A 25 -5.55 -0.76 4.10
N LEU A 26 -4.56 -0.62 3.20
CA LEU A 26 -3.19 -0.32 3.54
C LEU A 26 -3.04 1.11 4.06
N GLU A 27 -3.65 2.08 3.37
CA GLU A 27 -3.73 3.49 3.78
C GLU A 27 -4.31 3.62 5.19
N ALA A 28 -5.41 2.91 5.48
CA ALA A 28 -6.07 2.94 6.80
C ALA A 28 -5.22 2.35 7.94
N LYS A 29 -4.21 1.54 7.60
CA LYS A 29 -3.30 0.90 8.57
C LYS A 29 -1.90 1.48 8.53
N TRP A 30 -1.61 2.45 7.65
CA TRP A 30 -0.26 2.91 7.36
C TRP A 30 0.49 3.39 8.61
N GLU A 31 -0.15 4.24 9.40
CA GLU A 31 0.36 4.76 10.68
C GLU A 31 0.54 3.70 11.78
N LYS A 32 0.00 2.49 11.58
CA LYS A 32 0.20 1.36 12.50
C LYS A 32 1.31 0.42 12.04
N ILE A 33 1.72 0.53 10.78
CA ILE A 33 2.76 -0.32 10.18
C ILE A 33 4.13 0.34 10.37
N PHE A 34 4.21 1.65 10.20
CA PHE A 34 5.44 2.41 10.30
C PHE A 34 5.37 3.46 11.39
N ASP A 35 6.54 3.82 11.93
CA ASP A 35 6.67 4.90 12.91
C ASP A 35 6.27 6.26 12.31
N GLU A 36 5.85 7.17 13.18
CA GLU A 36 5.37 8.51 12.82
C GLU A 36 6.40 9.33 12.02
N SER A 37 7.70 9.11 12.25
CA SER A 37 8.76 9.76 11.49
C SER A 37 8.69 9.37 10.01
N LEU A 38 8.41 8.10 9.70
CA LEU A 38 8.39 7.59 8.33
C LEU A 38 7.09 8.00 7.63
N THR A 39 5.95 7.83 8.29
CA THR A 39 4.62 8.09 7.69
C THR A 39 4.36 9.55 7.32
N LYS A 40 5.11 10.49 7.90
CA LYS A 40 5.08 11.91 7.51
C LYS A 40 5.68 12.17 6.14
N HIS A 41 6.57 11.31 5.68
CA HIS A 41 7.38 11.53 4.49
C HIS A 41 7.14 10.51 3.40
N ILE A 42 6.54 9.36 3.74
CA ILE A 42 6.15 8.32 2.80
C ILE A 42 4.68 7.97 2.93
N TYR A 43 4.01 7.80 1.80
CA TYR A 43 2.61 7.39 1.75
C TYR A 43 2.36 6.47 0.55
N PRO A 44 1.54 5.41 0.68
CA PRO A 44 1.25 4.53 -0.45
C PRO A 44 0.48 5.31 -1.51
N SER A 45 0.87 5.16 -2.77
CA SER A 45 0.24 5.88 -3.88
C SER A 45 -0.48 4.95 -4.84
N ASP A 46 -0.02 3.70 -4.98
CA ASP A 46 -0.64 2.73 -5.89
C ASP A 46 -0.22 1.28 -5.57
N ILE A 47 -1.01 0.31 -6.03
CA ILE A 47 -0.65 -1.11 -6.07
C ILE A 47 -0.91 -1.63 -7.48
N LYS A 48 0.17 -1.91 -8.22
CA LYS A 48 0.14 -2.43 -9.59
C LYS A 48 1.07 -3.62 -9.73
N ASP A 49 0.57 -4.70 -10.33
CA ASP A 49 1.35 -5.92 -10.59
C ASP A 49 2.07 -6.44 -9.33
N ASP A 50 1.37 -6.43 -8.19
CA ASP A 50 1.88 -6.77 -6.85
C ASP A 50 3.07 -5.91 -6.35
N ILE A 51 3.31 -4.77 -7.01
CA ILE A 51 4.28 -3.75 -6.59
C ILE A 51 3.54 -2.62 -5.87
N LEU A 52 3.95 -2.32 -4.63
CA LEU A 52 3.53 -1.14 -3.90
C LEU A 52 4.37 0.06 -4.35
N TYR A 53 3.68 1.08 -4.87
CA TYR A 53 4.27 2.37 -5.15
C TYR A 53 4.04 3.29 -3.94
N ILE A 54 5.09 4.04 -3.57
CA ILE A 54 5.05 5.01 -2.49
C ILE A 54 5.43 6.37 -3.04
N ASN A 55 4.70 7.40 -2.60
CA ASN A 55 5.15 8.77 -2.72
C ASN A 55 6.14 9.07 -1.61
N VAL A 56 7.18 9.82 -1.96
CA VAL A 56 8.21 10.29 -1.03
C VAL A 56 8.37 11.77 -1.24
N ASP A 57 8.33 12.54 -0.16
CA ASP A 57 8.28 14.00 -0.23
C ASP A 57 9.62 14.67 -0.54
N SER A 58 10.75 13.97 -0.36
CA SER A 58 12.08 14.54 -0.56
C SER A 58 13.13 13.48 -0.95
N PRO A 59 14.20 13.90 -1.67
CA PRO A 59 15.29 13.00 -2.06
C PRO A 59 16.05 12.37 -0.89
N ILE A 60 16.06 13.02 0.28
CA ILE A 60 16.73 12.50 1.49
C ILE A 60 16.08 11.17 1.90
N TRP A 61 14.75 11.11 1.92
CA TRP A 61 14.04 9.88 2.27
C TRP A 61 14.19 8.77 1.23
N ILE A 62 14.37 9.09 -0.05
CA ILE A 62 14.73 8.08 -1.06
C ILE A 62 16.07 7.44 -0.71
N GLN A 63 17.06 8.23 -0.27
CA GLN A 63 18.36 7.73 0.13
C GLN A 63 18.28 6.86 1.39
N GLU A 64 17.55 7.30 2.42
CA GLU A 64 17.32 6.53 3.65
C GLU A 64 16.63 5.19 3.36
N LEU A 65 15.55 5.19 2.58
CA LEU A 65 14.84 3.96 2.17
C LEU A 65 15.76 3.02 1.37
N THR A 66 16.60 3.57 0.50
CA THR A 66 17.57 2.77 -0.26
C THR A 66 18.62 2.15 0.65
N TYR A 67 19.03 2.86 1.71
CA TYR A 67 19.93 2.34 2.72
C TYR A 67 19.27 1.21 3.53
N MET A 68 18.04 1.43 4.04
CA MET A 68 17.27 0.40 4.76
C MET A 68 17.05 -0.86 3.91
N LYS A 69 16.81 -0.71 2.60
CA LYS A 69 16.67 -1.86 1.70
C LYS A 69 17.93 -2.74 1.68
N LYS A 70 19.12 -2.15 1.70
CA LYS A 70 20.39 -2.90 1.69
C LYS A 70 20.62 -3.71 2.96
N GLU A 71 19.99 -3.33 4.08
CA GLU A 71 20.08 -4.10 5.33
C GLU A 71 19.24 -5.38 5.31
N LEU A 72 18.35 -5.55 4.32
CA LEU A 72 17.51 -6.73 4.14
C LEU A 72 18.15 -7.78 3.20
N GLU A 73 19.30 -7.49 2.61
CA GLU A 73 20.09 -8.37 1.71
C GLU A 73 21.21 -9.10 2.47
#